data_AF-A0A7Y6CFS2-F1
#
_entry.id   AF-A0A7Y6CFS2-F1
#
_cell.length_a   1.000
_cell.length_b   1.000
_cell.length_c   1.000
_cell.angle_alpha   90.00
_cell.angle_beta   90.00
_cell.angle_gamma   90.00
#
_symmetry.space_group_name_H-M   'P 1'
#
loop_
_entity.id
_entity.type
_entity.pdbx_description
1 polymer ?
#
loop_
_entity_poly.entity_id
_entity_poly.type
_entity_poly.pdbx_seq_one_letter_code
_entity_poly.pdbx_strand_id
1 'polypeptide(L)'
;MRRWTVAALAALAVTGEAHAADFVALPSPLAPLSAAPPLAGGATASSEGFRHRVDARTTVDVSLDPDGTPFRISATQRLDVRVKGDYFFTIGAPVLSVEAAPGSASTPGLRAASILWAGFNPGRRRLIARAALDPAAASRSLPLRGEAAPGRITLVNATGVSAGSFTADAVVPPRRQYLAGLAHDVSRGIPATSGGALVTTRPVATKVRVAAPLLVTGTIGRRHVRFVLEDRSTIHAGGPIRLTVTPQDPTRLLRAPVTGLSGRQLLDRATRASLTLARVRQYRTFLGNPDATGKSRTTYAFRTAARPAPPPAVIEHHERRSPTVTLAAVAGVLLALAGAAFAWSRS
;
A
#
# COMPACT_ATOMS: atom_id res chain seq x y z
N MET A 1 45.24 53.57 61.13
CA MET A 1 45.24 52.11 60.88
C MET A 1 44.19 51.78 59.81
N ARG A 2 44.62 51.58 58.55
CA ARG A 2 43.73 51.35 57.39
C ARG A 2 43.49 49.84 57.22
N ARG A 3 42.23 49.41 57.30
CA ARG A 3 41.79 48.04 57.00
C ARG A 3 41.55 47.89 55.50
N TRP A 4 42.15 46.88 54.89
CA TRP A 4 41.88 46.45 53.51
C TRP A 4 40.86 45.31 53.53
N THR A 5 39.75 45.47 52.84
CA THR A 5 38.75 44.43 52.59
C THR A 5 39.02 43.80 51.22
N VAL A 6 39.39 42.52 51.21
CA VAL A 6 39.52 41.69 50.00
C VAL A 6 38.14 41.12 49.69
N ALA A 7 37.55 41.50 48.57
CA ALA A 7 36.32 40.90 48.05
C ALA A 7 36.69 39.74 47.10
N ALA A 8 36.39 38.50 47.52
CA ALA A 8 36.55 37.32 46.68
C ALA A 8 35.30 37.12 45.82
N LEU A 9 35.42 37.32 44.51
CA LEU A 9 34.43 36.91 43.52
C LEU A 9 34.55 35.40 43.29
N ALA A 10 33.60 34.62 43.81
CA ALA A 10 33.46 33.21 43.50
C ALA A 10 32.78 33.06 42.12
N ALA A 11 33.56 32.72 41.10
CA ALA A 11 33.05 32.31 39.80
C ALA A 11 32.44 30.90 39.91
N LEU A 12 31.12 30.80 39.92
CA LEU A 12 30.39 29.55 39.75
C LEU A 12 30.57 29.06 38.31
N ALA A 13 31.53 28.17 38.11
CA ALA A 13 31.66 27.40 36.88
C ALA A 13 30.53 26.37 36.84
N VAL A 14 29.47 26.65 36.07
CA VAL A 14 28.49 25.63 35.68
C VAL A 14 29.18 24.71 34.68
N THR A 15 29.74 23.61 35.16
CA THR A 15 30.20 22.51 34.30
C THR A 15 28.95 21.80 33.77
N GLY A 16 28.40 22.30 32.67
CA GLY A 16 27.44 21.52 31.89
C GLY A 16 28.15 20.29 31.36
N GLU A 17 27.74 19.10 31.79
CA GLU A 17 28.20 17.85 31.19
C GLU A 17 27.89 17.89 29.69
N ALA A 18 28.92 18.08 28.87
CA ALA A 18 28.81 18.01 27.44
C ALA A 18 28.57 16.55 27.07
N HIS A 19 27.29 16.16 26.94
CA HIS A 19 26.93 14.87 26.38
C HIS A 19 27.51 14.77 24.96
N ALA A 20 28.37 13.76 24.75
CA ALA A 20 28.86 13.42 23.43
C ALA A 20 27.66 13.14 22.49
N ALA A 21 27.76 13.58 21.24
CA ALA A 21 26.69 13.40 20.29
C ALA A 21 26.54 11.92 19.93
N ASP A 22 25.35 11.36 20.18
CA ASP A 22 25.02 9.97 19.85
C ASP A 22 24.45 9.87 18.43
N PHE A 23 24.80 8.80 17.71
CA PHE A 23 24.21 8.53 16.40
C PHE A 23 22.96 7.66 16.53
N VAL A 24 21.84 8.12 15.97
CA VAL A 24 20.56 7.39 15.96
C VAL A 24 20.05 7.25 14.55
N ALA A 25 19.62 6.04 14.17
CA ALA A 25 19.00 5.80 12.87
C ALA A 25 17.63 6.49 12.76
N LEU A 26 17.37 7.17 11.63
CA LEU A 26 16.04 7.69 11.32
C LEU A 26 15.16 6.61 10.70
N PRO A 27 13.83 6.73 10.82
CA PRO A 27 12.91 5.83 10.13
C PRO A 27 13.18 5.83 8.62
N SER A 28 13.27 4.62 8.06
CA SER A 28 13.55 4.45 6.63
C SER A 28 12.33 4.85 5.80
N PRO A 29 12.47 5.72 4.78
CA PRO A 29 11.40 6.03 3.83
C PRO A 29 11.05 4.86 2.90
N LEU A 30 11.77 3.73 3.00
CA LEU A 30 11.50 2.51 2.24
C LEU A 30 10.79 1.43 3.07
N ALA A 31 10.83 1.52 4.40
CA ALA A 31 10.23 0.52 5.27
C ALA A 31 8.69 0.64 5.29
N PRO A 32 7.94 -0.46 5.15
CA PRO A 32 6.49 -0.42 5.29
C PRO A 32 6.09 -0.06 6.73
N LEU A 33 5.05 0.76 6.89
CA LEU A 33 4.55 1.19 8.21
C LEU A 33 3.36 0.36 8.71
N SER A 34 2.81 -0.51 7.86
CA SER A 34 1.67 -1.36 8.16
C SER A 34 1.55 -2.49 7.13
N ALA A 35 0.70 -3.48 7.42
CA ALA A 35 0.41 -4.61 6.53
C ALA A 35 -0.37 -4.23 5.24
N ALA A 36 -0.84 -2.99 5.13
CA ALA A 36 -1.59 -2.49 3.99
C ALA A 36 -1.11 -1.11 3.54
N PRO A 37 -1.01 -0.84 2.22
CA PRO A 37 -0.43 -1.67 1.15
C PRO A 37 1.12 -1.81 1.29
N PRO A 38 1.80 -2.60 0.42
CA PRO A 38 1.28 -3.38 -0.69
C PRO A 38 0.33 -4.49 -0.20
N LEU A 39 -0.63 -4.91 -1.02
CA LEU A 39 -1.58 -5.96 -0.64
C LEU A 39 -0.86 -7.29 -0.37
N ALA A 40 -1.38 -8.08 0.58
CA ALA A 40 -0.93 -9.44 0.89
C ALA A 40 0.60 -9.63 0.97
N GLY A 41 1.32 -8.67 1.58
CA GLY A 41 2.78 -8.75 1.77
C GLY A 41 3.61 -8.25 0.58
N GLY A 42 2.98 -7.90 -0.54
CA GLY A 42 3.61 -7.29 -1.71
C GLY A 42 4.15 -8.25 -2.73
N ALA A 43 5.25 -7.88 -3.38
CA ALA A 43 5.80 -8.64 -4.50
C ALA A 43 7.19 -9.17 -4.16
N THR A 44 7.45 -10.40 -4.58
CA THR A 44 8.75 -11.05 -4.50
C THR A 44 9.25 -11.37 -5.90
N ALA A 45 10.58 -11.35 -6.05
CA ALA A 45 11.27 -11.80 -7.23
C ALA A 45 12.20 -12.94 -6.84
N SER A 46 12.14 -14.03 -7.60
CA SER A 46 13.15 -15.08 -7.60
C SER A 46 13.70 -15.18 -9.03
N SER A 47 15.02 -15.24 -9.13
CA SER A 47 15.73 -15.43 -10.39
C SER A 47 17.12 -15.98 -10.08
N GLU A 48 17.59 -16.92 -10.90
CA GLU A 48 18.90 -17.53 -10.72
C GLU A 48 19.99 -16.50 -11.04
N GLY A 49 20.56 -15.88 -10.01
CA GLY A 49 21.74 -15.01 -10.13
C GLY A 49 21.53 -13.62 -10.77
N PHE A 50 20.33 -13.28 -11.25
CA PHE A 50 20.04 -11.98 -11.84
C PHE A 50 19.10 -11.14 -10.97
N ARG A 51 19.33 -9.82 -10.90
CA ARG A 51 18.37 -8.88 -10.32
C ARG A 51 17.74 -8.05 -11.44
N HIS A 52 16.48 -8.32 -11.73
CA HIS A 52 15.73 -7.52 -12.71
C HIS A 52 15.47 -6.10 -12.20
N ARG A 53 15.47 -5.14 -13.13
CA ARG A 53 14.99 -3.78 -12.85
C ARG A 53 13.56 -3.65 -13.35
N VAL A 54 12.63 -3.36 -12.44
CA VAL A 54 11.20 -3.38 -12.75
C VAL A 54 10.57 -2.03 -12.41
N ASP A 55 10.00 -1.37 -13.42
CA ASP A 55 9.15 -0.21 -13.20
C ASP A 55 7.68 -0.66 -13.24
N ALA A 56 6.89 -0.27 -12.23
CA ALA A 56 5.50 -0.67 -12.07
C ALA A 56 4.54 0.52 -12.24
N ARG A 57 3.46 0.30 -12.97
CA ARG A 57 2.33 1.23 -13.10
C ARG A 57 1.03 0.50 -12.85
N THR A 58 0.23 0.98 -11.92
CA THR A 58 -1.04 0.37 -11.54
C THR A 58 -2.18 1.37 -11.66
N THR A 59 -3.29 0.94 -12.26
CA THR A 59 -4.57 1.65 -12.19
C THR A 59 -5.55 0.77 -11.42
N VAL A 60 -6.15 1.31 -10.37
CA VAL A 60 -7.14 0.62 -9.53
C VAL A 60 -8.50 1.25 -9.79
N ASP A 61 -9.40 0.51 -10.41
CA ASP A 61 -10.78 0.94 -10.63
C ASP A 61 -11.66 0.43 -9.49
N VAL A 62 -12.31 1.36 -8.81
CA VAL A 62 -13.18 1.13 -7.67
C VAL A 62 -14.59 1.56 -8.05
N SER A 63 -15.51 0.61 -8.07
CA SER A 63 -16.94 0.89 -8.24
C SER A 63 -17.60 0.97 -6.87
N LEU A 64 -18.26 2.10 -6.62
CA LEU A 64 -18.94 2.45 -5.39
C LEU A 64 -20.46 2.37 -5.61
N ASP A 65 -21.20 1.87 -4.63
CA ASP A 65 -22.64 2.05 -4.60
C ASP A 65 -23.00 3.50 -4.23
N PRO A 66 -24.29 3.90 -4.27
CA PRO A 66 -24.70 5.27 -3.96
C PRO A 66 -24.28 5.77 -2.57
N ASP A 67 -24.11 4.86 -1.60
CA ASP A 67 -23.70 5.19 -0.23
C ASP A 67 -22.17 5.37 -0.09
N GLY A 68 -21.42 5.08 -1.17
CA GLY A 68 -19.96 5.19 -1.19
C GLY A 68 -19.23 3.91 -0.80
N THR A 69 -19.93 2.78 -0.66
CA THR A 69 -19.33 1.50 -0.32
C THR A 69 -18.74 0.82 -1.56
N PRO A 70 -17.45 0.43 -1.56
CA PRO A 70 -16.85 -0.33 -2.65
C PRO A 70 -17.47 -1.72 -2.78
N PHE A 71 -17.97 -2.07 -3.97
CA PHE A 71 -18.51 -3.41 -4.26
C PHE A 71 -17.80 -4.13 -5.41
N ARG A 72 -16.96 -3.44 -6.17
CA ARG A 72 -16.11 -4.03 -7.21
C ARG A 72 -14.78 -3.30 -7.27
N ILE A 73 -13.69 -4.05 -7.18
CA ILE A 73 -12.33 -3.51 -7.27
C ILE A 73 -11.57 -4.31 -8.31
N SER A 74 -11.05 -3.63 -9.33
CA SER A 74 -10.15 -4.23 -10.31
C SER A 74 -8.86 -3.43 -10.40
N ALA A 75 -7.74 -4.11 -10.63
CA ALA A 75 -6.45 -3.47 -10.77
C ALA A 75 -5.77 -3.93 -12.06
N THR A 76 -5.39 -2.98 -12.90
CA THR A 76 -4.54 -3.23 -14.06
C THR A 76 -3.12 -2.82 -13.72
N GLN A 77 -2.19 -3.77 -13.67
CA GLN A 77 -0.78 -3.54 -13.40
C GLN A 77 0.06 -3.83 -14.63
N ARG A 78 0.92 -2.88 -14.97
CA ARG A 78 1.98 -3.02 -15.96
C ARG A 78 3.33 -3.05 -15.26
N LEU A 79 4.14 -4.04 -15.60
CA LEU A 79 5.53 -4.16 -15.21
C LEU A 79 6.41 -4.04 -16.47
N ASP A 80 7.29 -3.05 -16.48
CA ASP A 80 8.34 -2.90 -17.49
C ASP A 80 9.63 -3.52 -16.94
N VAL A 81 9.90 -4.76 -17.35
CA VAL A 81 11.00 -5.61 -16.86
C VAL A 81 12.22 -5.39 -17.73
N ARG A 82 13.37 -5.11 -17.12
CA ARG A 82 14.67 -4.97 -17.77
C ARG A 82 15.67 -5.97 -17.20
N VAL A 83 16.82 -6.07 -17.87
CA VAL A 83 17.90 -7.05 -17.60
C VAL A 83 17.55 -8.41 -18.19
N LYS A 84 18.44 -8.94 -19.02
CA LYS A 84 18.32 -10.26 -19.65
C LYS A 84 18.40 -11.34 -18.58
N GLY A 85 17.59 -12.39 -18.69
CA GLY A 85 17.59 -13.53 -17.78
C GLY A 85 16.20 -14.03 -17.45
N ASP A 86 16.13 -15.17 -16.77
CA ASP A 86 14.89 -15.75 -16.27
C ASP A 86 14.33 -14.96 -15.10
N TYR A 87 13.02 -14.77 -15.09
CA TYR A 87 12.29 -14.14 -14.00
C TYR A 87 11.20 -15.05 -13.46
N PHE A 88 11.01 -14.99 -12.15
CA PHE A 88 9.83 -15.50 -11.46
C PHE A 88 9.35 -14.43 -10.47
N PHE A 89 8.21 -13.81 -10.75
CA PHE A 89 7.62 -12.80 -9.88
C PHE A 89 6.33 -13.34 -9.26
N THR A 90 6.21 -13.18 -7.95
CA THR A 90 4.96 -13.41 -7.21
C THR A 90 4.46 -12.09 -6.68
N ILE A 91 3.22 -11.74 -7.00
CA ILE A 91 2.57 -10.50 -6.59
C ILE A 91 1.37 -10.85 -5.72
N GLY A 92 1.52 -10.66 -4.42
CA GLY A 92 0.46 -10.87 -3.44
C GLY A 92 -0.65 -9.86 -3.60
N ALA A 93 -1.89 -10.33 -3.70
CA ALA A 93 -3.10 -9.52 -3.61
C ALA A 93 -4.32 -10.45 -3.44
N PRO A 94 -5.45 -10.03 -2.85
CA PRO A 94 -6.65 -10.87 -2.75
C PRO A 94 -7.33 -10.99 -4.12
N VAL A 95 -6.69 -11.69 -5.05
CA VAL A 95 -7.09 -11.83 -6.46
C VAL A 95 -8.13 -12.94 -6.58
N LEU A 96 -9.28 -12.59 -7.17
CA LEU A 96 -10.34 -13.54 -7.54
C LEU A 96 -10.10 -14.11 -8.93
N SER A 97 -9.65 -13.28 -9.87
CA SER A 97 -9.28 -13.68 -11.23
C SER A 97 -8.22 -12.75 -11.79
N VAL A 98 -7.39 -13.25 -12.71
CA VAL A 98 -6.39 -12.46 -13.41
C VAL A 98 -6.29 -12.90 -14.87
N GLU A 99 -6.15 -11.93 -15.76
CA GLU A 99 -5.98 -12.15 -17.18
C GLU A 99 -4.85 -11.25 -17.72
N ALA A 100 -4.30 -11.64 -18.87
CA ALA A 100 -3.39 -10.76 -19.60
C ALA A 100 -4.18 -9.57 -20.16
N ALA A 101 -3.69 -8.35 -19.93
CA ALA A 101 -4.28 -7.17 -20.55
C ALA A 101 -3.64 -6.90 -21.93
N PRO A 102 -4.29 -6.10 -22.81
CA PRO A 102 -3.76 -5.79 -24.14
C PRO A 102 -2.32 -5.27 -24.11
N GLY A 103 -1.46 -5.87 -24.95
CA GLY A 103 -0.04 -5.52 -25.05
C GLY A 103 0.87 -6.17 -24.00
N SER A 104 0.37 -7.14 -23.22
CA SER A 104 1.21 -8.00 -22.38
C SER A 104 2.01 -8.99 -23.24
N ALA A 105 3.29 -9.16 -22.93
CA ALA A 105 4.19 -10.11 -23.59
C ALA A 105 4.12 -11.53 -23.00
N SER A 106 3.34 -11.73 -21.95
CA SER A 106 3.11 -13.03 -21.30
C SER A 106 1.71 -13.08 -20.71
N THR A 107 1.25 -14.28 -20.42
CA THR A 107 0.01 -14.52 -19.67
C THR A 107 0.33 -14.66 -18.18
N PRO A 108 -0.34 -13.92 -17.28
CA PRO A 108 -0.17 -14.10 -15.85
C PRO A 108 -0.82 -15.40 -15.38
N GLY A 109 -0.24 -16.04 -14.37
CA GLY A 109 -0.86 -17.13 -13.62
C GLY A 109 -1.60 -16.64 -12.38
N LEU A 110 -2.57 -17.41 -11.91
CA LEU A 110 -3.22 -17.24 -10.61
C LEU A 110 -2.81 -18.39 -9.69
N ARG A 111 -2.27 -18.09 -8.51
CA ARG A 111 -2.00 -19.11 -7.48
C ARG A 111 -2.20 -18.52 -6.09
N ALA A 112 -2.99 -19.18 -5.25
CA ALA A 112 -3.19 -18.82 -3.84
C ALA A 112 -3.47 -17.32 -3.62
N ALA A 113 -4.40 -16.75 -4.42
CA ALA A 113 -4.64 -15.30 -4.45
C ALA A 113 -3.33 -14.51 -4.65
N SER A 114 -2.63 -14.78 -5.73
CA SER A 114 -1.43 -14.03 -6.16
C SER A 114 -1.32 -14.08 -7.67
N ILE A 115 -0.79 -13.00 -8.24
CA ILE A 115 -0.46 -12.92 -9.66
C ILE A 115 0.96 -13.49 -9.82
N LEU A 116 1.11 -14.49 -10.68
CA LEU A 116 2.39 -15.10 -11.00
C LEU A 116 2.85 -14.70 -12.40
N TRP A 117 4.13 -14.37 -12.51
CA TRP A 117 4.80 -14.17 -13.78
C TRP A 117 6.04 -15.05 -13.82
N ALA A 118 6.19 -15.84 -14.87
CA ALA A 118 7.38 -16.64 -15.11
C ALA A 118 7.80 -16.57 -16.58
N GLY A 119 9.11 -16.70 -16.84
CA GLY A 119 9.67 -16.84 -18.18
C GLY A 119 11.01 -16.15 -18.34
N PHE A 120 11.46 -16.04 -19.59
CA PHE A 120 12.74 -15.42 -19.94
C PHE A 120 12.58 -13.96 -20.40
N ASN A 121 13.36 -13.03 -19.89
CA ASN A 121 13.43 -11.67 -20.42
C ASN A 121 14.59 -11.55 -21.43
N PRO A 122 14.34 -11.23 -22.72
CA PRO A 122 15.42 -11.01 -23.70
C PRO A 122 16.16 -9.67 -23.54
N GLY A 123 15.96 -8.97 -22.41
CA GLY A 123 16.55 -7.69 -22.07
C GLY A 123 15.51 -6.62 -21.75
N ARG A 124 14.34 -6.68 -22.41
CA ARG A 124 13.15 -5.88 -22.12
C ARG A 124 11.89 -6.71 -22.33
N ARG A 125 10.98 -6.67 -21.36
CA ARG A 125 9.66 -7.32 -21.47
C ARG A 125 8.60 -6.45 -20.78
N ARG A 126 7.40 -6.45 -21.35
CA ARG A 126 6.24 -5.76 -20.77
C ARG A 126 5.22 -6.78 -20.33
N LEU A 127 4.94 -6.83 -19.03
CA LEU A 127 3.97 -7.74 -18.44
C LEU A 127 2.77 -6.91 -18.00
N ILE A 128 1.56 -7.26 -18.42
CA ILE A 128 0.36 -6.52 -18.05
C ILE A 128 -0.73 -7.49 -17.61
N ALA A 129 -1.14 -7.36 -16.34
CA ALA A 129 -2.23 -8.13 -15.75
C ALA A 129 -3.41 -7.22 -15.46
N ARG A 130 -4.62 -7.70 -15.74
CA ARG A 130 -5.85 -7.17 -15.17
C ARG A 130 -6.36 -8.17 -14.15
N ALA A 131 -6.43 -7.75 -12.89
CA ALA A 131 -6.88 -8.57 -11.77
C ALA A 131 -8.22 -8.05 -11.22
N ALA A 132 -9.18 -8.95 -11.02
CA ALA A 132 -10.33 -8.68 -10.16
C ALA A 132 -9.94 -9.00 -8.72
N LEU A 133 -10.17 -8.07 -7.79
CA LEU A 133 -9.82 -8.22 -6.38
C LEU A 133 -11.07 -8.45 -5.55
N ASP A 134 -10.95 -9.22 -4.46
CA ASP A 134 -11.98 -9.34 -3.44
C ASP A 134 -12.26 -7.96 -2.83
N PRO A 135 -13.46 -7.39 -3.01
CA PRO A 135 -13.80 -6.07 -2.49
C PRO A 135 -13.73 -5.99 -0.96
N ALA A 136 -14.12 -7.05 -0.24
CA ALA A 136 -14.12 -7.06 1.21
C ALA A 136 -12.70 -7.00 1.77
N ALA A 137 -11.77 -7.75 1.17
CA ALA A 137 -10.36 -7.73 1.55
C ALA A 137 -9.65 -6.44 1.09
N ALA A 138 -9.86 -6.01 -0.16
CA ALA A 138 -9.10 -4.89 -0.75
C ALA A 138 -9.61 -3.50 -0.32
N SER A 139 -10.89 -3.35 0.04
CA SER A 139 -11.48 -2.05 0.45
C SER A 139 -10.76 -1.40 1.63
N ARG A 140 -10.26 -2.20 2.59
CA ARG A 140 -9.51 -1.73 3.76
C ARG A 140 -8.20 -1.02 3.41
N SER A 141 -7.68 -1.33 2.23
CA SER A 141 -6.39 -0.83 1.71
C SER A 141 -6.56 0.29 0.69
N LEU A 142 -7.78 0.72 0.38
CA LEU A 142 -8.02 1.87 -0.49
C LEU A 142 -7.62 3.18 0.21
N PRO A 143 -7.04 4.16 -0.51
CA PRO A 143 -6.55 5.40 0.11
C PRO A 143 -7.67 6.38 0.46
N LEU A 144 -8.82 6.29 -0.19
CA LEU A 144 -9.94 7.22 -0.06
C LEU A 144 -11.18 6.47 0.43
N ARG A 145 -11.88 7.07 1.39
CA ARG A 145 -13.25 6.69 1.77
C ARG A 145 -14.17 7.87 1.49
N GLY A 146 -15.37 7.57 1.00
CA GLY A 146 -16.45 8.54 0.83
C GLY A 146 -17.60 8.21 1.76
N GLU A 147 -18.11 9.21 2.46
CA GLU A 147 -19.34 9.12 3.23
C GLU A 147 -20.36 10.03 2.54
N ALA A 148 -21.36 9.42 1.90
CA ALA A 148 -22.44 10.15 1.26
C ALA A 148 -23.56 10.46 2.26
N ALA A 149 -24.06 11.68 2.20
CA ALA A 149 -25.28 12.11 2.89
C ALA A 149 -26.07 13.05 1.96
N PRO A 150 -27.36 13.33 2.25
CA PRO A 150 -28.16 14.22 1.41
C PRO A 150 -27.46 15.57 1.17
N GLY A 151 -27.15 15.87 -0.10
CA GLY A 151 -26.50 17.13 -0.51
C GLY A 151 -25.03 17.31 -0.12
N ARG A 152 -24.38 16.32 0.51
CA ARG A 152 -22.97 16.42 0.93
C ARG A 152 -22.22 15.10 0.78
N ILE A 153 -20.94 15.19 0.40
CA ILE A 153 -20.03 14.05 0.41
C ILE A 153 -18.80 14.42 1.24
N THR A 154 -18.49 13.60 2.25
CA THR A 154 -17.26 13.73 3.01
C THR A 154 -16.23 12.75 2.47
N LEU A 155 -15.09 13.28 2.04
CA LEU A 155 -13.94 12.51 1.59
C LEU A 155 -12.93 12.41 2.74
N VAL A 156 -12.49 11.17 3.03
CA VAL A 156 -11.57 10.87 4.13
C VAL A 156 -10.33 10.17 3.58
N ASN A 157 -9.16 10.68 3.94
CA ASN A 157 -7.86 10.06 3.68
C ASN A 157 -7.68 8.86 4.61
N ALA A 158 -7.93 7.66 4.08
CA ALA A 158 -7.81 6.41 4.81
C ALA A 158 -6.36 5.89 4.89
N THR A 159 -5.38 6.69 4.48
CA THR A 159 -3.95 6.31 4.55
C THR A 159 -3.31 6.59 5.91
N GLY A 160 -4.02 7.19 6.87
CA GLY A 160 -3.46 7.48 8.19
C GLY A 160 -2.96 6.24 8.95
N VAL A 161 -1.77 6.35 9.56
CA VAL A 161 -1.18 5.33 10.44
C VAL A 161 -0.37 5.98 11.56
N SER A 162 -0.34 5.36 12.74
CA SER A 162 0.56 5.75 13.84
C SER A 162 1.82 4.91 13.77
N ALA A 163 2.98 5.55 13.66
CA ALA A 163 4.29 4.91 13.59
C ALA A 163 5.16 5.27 14.80
N GLY A 164 6.05 4.35 15.18
CA GLY A 164 7.08 4.60 16.19
C GLY A 164 8.09 5.64 15.71
N SER A 165 8.53 6.50 16.63
CA SER A 165 9.46 7.59 16.41
C SER A 165 10.22 7.89 17.71
N PHE A 166 11.07 8.91 17.71
CA PHE A 166 11.67 9.48 18.90
C PHE A 166 11.75 11.01 18.78
N THR A 167 11.92 11.68 19.92
CA THR A 167 12.29 13.09 20.02
C THR A 167 13.63 13.23 20.72
N ALA A 168 14.46 14.16 20.25
CA ALA A 168 15.73 14.56 20.83
C ALA A 168 16.14 15.91 20.26
N ASP A 169 17.03 16.64 20.93
CA ASP A 169 17.78 17.72 20.30
C ASP A 169 18.86 17.13 19.39
N ALA A 170 19.05 17.74 18.22
CA ALA A 170 19.91 17.22 17.16
C ALA A 170 20.81 18.31 16.58
N VAL A 171 21.97 17.91 16.08
CA VAL A 171 22.91 18.83 15.44
C VAL A 171 22.29 19.40 14.15
N VAL A 172 22.15 20.73 14.08
CA VAL A 172 21.34 21.42 13.07
C VAL A 172 21.85 21.25 11.64
N PRO A 173 23.14 21.52 11.30
CA PRO A 173 23.59 21.49 9.90
C PRO A 173 23.39 20.13 9.21
N PRO A 174 23.75 18.97 9.79
CA PRO A 174 23.49 17.67 9.19
C PRO A 174 22.00 17.38 8.98
N ARG A 175 21.10 17.91 9.82
CA ARG A 175 19.64 17.73 9.63
C ARG A 175 19.10 18.55 8.47
N ARG A 176 19.59 19.77 8.29
CA ARG A 176 19.24 20.59 7.11
C ARG A 176 19.71 19.91 5.82
N GLN A 177 20.94 19.39 5.81
CA GLN A 177 21.48 18.65 4.66
C GLN A 177 20.66 17.39 4.36
N TYR A 178 20.25 16.64 5.39
CA TYR A 178 19.39 15.46 5.21
C TYR A 178 18.05 15.81 4.56
N LEU A 179 17.35 16.85 5.05
CA LEU A 179 16.09 17.31 4.45
C LEU A 179 16.27 17.79 3.00
N ALA A 180 17.36 18.50 2.71
CA ALA A 180 17.68 18.93 1.36
C ALA A 180 17.96 17.73 0.43
N GLY A 181 18.69 16.73 0.91
CA GLY A 181 18.94 15.47 0.20
C GLY A 181 17.65 14.72 -0.10
N LEU A 182 16.76 14.56 0.89
CA LEU A 182 15.44 13.97 0.68
C LEU A 182 14.62 14.73 -0.38
N ALA A 183 14.59 16.05 -0.30
CA ALA A 183 13.89 16.88 -1.28
C ALA A 183 14.47 16.73 -2.69
N HIS A 184 15.80 16.64 -2.80
CA HIS A 184 16.50 16.40 -4.05
C HIS A 184 16.15 15.03 -4.65
N ASP A 185 16.29 13.95 -3.88
CA ASP A 185 15.99 12.59 -4.33
C ASP A 185 14.56 12.45 -4.82
N VAL A 186 13.60 12.98 -4.05
CA VAL A 186 12.17 12.99 -4.41
C VAL A 186 11.94 13.76 -5.70
N SER A 187 12.59 14.92 -5.89
CA SER A 187 12.44 15.71 -7.12
C SER A 187 12.99 15.00 -8.37
N ARG A 188 13.97 14.11 -8.19
CA ARG A 188 14.57 13.29 -9.27
C ARG A 188 13.86 11.94 -9.46
N GLY A 189 12.88 11.62 -8.61
CA GLY A 189 12.22 10.32 -8.60
C GLY A 189 13.18 9.19 -8.25
N ILE A 190 14.19 9.48 -7.42
CA ILE A 190 15.11 8.52 -6.84
C ILE A 190 14.50 8.05 -5.51
N PRO A 191 14.47 6.74 -5.22
CA PRO A 191 14.05 6.26 -3.91
C PRO A 191 14.98 6.82 -2.83
N ALA A 192 14.44 7.66 -1.96
CA ALA A 192 15.17 8.14 -0.80
C ALA A 192 15.58 6.95 0.08
N THR A 193 16.80 6.98 0.62
CA THR A 193 17.31 5.96 1.54
C THR A 193 17.27 6.44 2.99
N SER A 194 17.42 5.52 3.94
CA SER A 194 17.51 5.85 5.36
C SER A 194 18.75 6.70 5.65
N GLY A 195 18.61 7.65 6.58
CA GLY A 195 19.74 8.35 7.18
C GLY A 195 19.80 8.11 8.68
N GLY A 196 20.79 8.68 9.35
CA GLY A 196 20.79 8.80 10.81
C GLY A 196 20.95 10.25 11.23
N ALA A 197 20.82 10.53 12.52
CA ALA A 197 20.96 11.85 13.14
C ALA A 197 21.96 11.78 14.30
N LEU A 198 22.78 12.83 14.42
CA LEU A 198 23.55 13.09 15.62
C LEU A 198 22.66 13.84 16.61
N VAL A 199 22.39 13.23 17.77
CA VAL A 199 21.55 13.79 18.83
C VAL A 199 22.40 14.24 20.02
N THR A 200 22.00 15.33 20.66
CA THR A 200 22.71 15.91 21.82
C THR A 200 21.97 15.67 23.14
N THR A 201 20.82 15.02 23.07
CA THR A 201 20.04 14.61 24.24
C THR A 201 19.60 13.17 24.06
N ARG A 202 19.41 12.45 25.17
CA ARG A 202 18.87 11.09 25.17
C ARG A 202 17.55 11.02 24.37
N PRO A 203 17.46 10.14 23.34
CA PRO A 203 16.22 9.93 22.60
C PRO A 203 15.08 9.46 23.51
N VAL A 204 13.92 10.11 23.37
CA VAL A 204 12.68 9.71 24.04
C VAL A 204 11.73 9.13 22.98
N ALA A 205 11.33 7.87 23.16
CA ALA A 205 10.40 7.21 22.26
C ALA A 205 9.05 7.95 22.21
N THR A 206 8.47 8.06 21.01
CA THR A 206 7.17 8.68 20.79
C THR A 206 6.44 8.00 19.62
N LYS A 207 5.19 8.38 19.39
CA LYS A 207 4.41 7.95 18.24
C LYS A 207 3.99 9.17 17.43
N VAL A 208 4.05 9.04 16.11
CA VAL A 208 3.64 10.09 15.18
C VAL A 208 2.62 9.53 14.22
N ARG A 209 1.49 10.23 14.06
CA ARG A 209 0.51 9.94 13.03
C ARG A 209 0.96 10.55 11.71
N VAL A 210 1.05 9.73 10.67
CA VAL A 210 1.37 10.14 9.30
C VAL A 210 0.34 9.59 8.33
N ALA A 211 0.16 10.28 7.21
CA ALA A 211 -0.73 9.87 6.12
C ALA A 211 -0.06 10.23 4.79
N ALA A 212 -0.33 9.47 3.73
CA ALA A 212 0.07 9.85 2.39
C ALA A 212 -0.86 10.97 1.88
N PRO A 213 -0.35 12.15 1.50
CA PRO A 213 -1.18 13.19 0.90
C PRO A 213 -1.77 12.70 -0.42
N LEU A 214 -3.05 12.99 -0.67
CA LEU A 214 -3.76 12.49 -1.85
C LEU A 214 -4.18 13.65 -2.75
N LEU A 215 -3.70 13.70 -3.99
CA LEU A 215 -4.28 14.58 -4.99
C LEU A 215 -5.57 13.96 -5.49
N VAL A 216 -6.69 14.61 -5.18
CA VAL A 216 -8.03 14.23 -5.61
C VAL A 216 -8.44 15.16 -6.76
N THR A 217 -8.88 14.57 -7.87
CA THR A 217 -9.34 15.29 -9.07
C THR A 217 -10.59 14.61 -9.63
N GLY A 218 -11.51 15.37 -10.23
CA GLY A 218 -12.67 14.80 -10.93
C GLY A 218 -13.97 15.54 -10.62
N THR A 219 -15.07 14.80 -10.50
CA THR A 219 -16.41 15.35 -10.28
C THR A 219 -17.17 14.64 -9.16
N ILE A 220 -18.00 15.42 -8.46
CA ILE A 220 -19.05 14.93 -7.56
C ILE A 220 -20.37 15.58 -8.01
N GLY A 221 -21.28 14.77 -8.53
CA GLY A 221 -22.44 15.27 -9.27
C GLY A 221 -21.97 16.14 -10.43
N ARG A 222 -22.36 17.42 -10.41
CA ARG A 222 -21.94 18.43 -11.41
C ARG A 222 -20.71 19.26 -10.99
N ARG A 223 -20.21 19.09 -9.77
CA ARG A 223 -19.14 19.91 -9.22
C ARG A 223 -17.78 19.32 -9.56
N HIS A 224 -16.94 20.08 -10.27
CA HIS A 224 -15.53 19.74 -10.44
C HIS A 224 -14.74 20.02 -9.16
N VAL A 225 -13.84 19.10 -8.81
CA VAL A 225 -12.96 19.23 -7.64
C VAL A 225 -11.52 18.92 -8.00
N ARG A 226 -10.61 19.69 -7.41
CA ARG A 226 -9.16 19.46 -7.48
C ARG A 226 -8.50 20.01 -6.22
N PHE A 227 -7.99 19.14 -5.36
CA PHE A 227 -7.32 19.53 -4.13
C PHE A 227 -6.42 18.41 -3.59
N VAL A 228 -5.54 18.75 -2.65
CA VAL A 228 -4.76 17.77 -1.89
C VAL A 228 -5.48 17.47 -0.58
N LEU A 229 -5.86 16.21 -0.39
CA LEU A 229 -6.51 15.71 0.81
C LEU A 229 -5.44 15.18 1.78
N GLU A 230 -5.22 15.89 2.88
CA GLU A 230 -4.31 15.45 3.95
C GLU A 230 -5.04 14.60 5.00
N ASP A 231 -6.25 14.99 5.41
CA ASP A 231 -7.08 14.28 6.39
C ASP A 231 -8.52 14.10 5.89
N ARG A 232 -9.38 15.12 6.00
CA ARG A 232 -10.77 15.06 5.55
C ARG A 232 -11.21 16.35 4.84
N SER A 233 -12.18 16.23 3.94
CA SER A 233 -12.80 17.36 3.25
C SER A 233 -14.27 17.09 3.01
N THR A 234 -15.13 18.07 3.30
CA THR A 234 -16.57 17.99 3.05
C THR A 234 -16.90 18.82 1.83
N ILE A 235 -17.60 18.21 0.88
CA ILE A 235 -18.01 18.83 -0.36
C ILE A 235 -19.53 18.93 -0.34
N HIS A 236 -20.06 20.16 -0.37
CA HIS A 236 -21.48 20.43 -0.50
C HIS A 236 -21.92 20.20 -1.94
N ALA A 237 -22.02 18.93 -2.31
CA ALA A 237 -22.57 18.43 -3.56
C ALA A 237 -23.11 17.02 -3.32
N GLY A 238 -24.23 16.68 -3.97
CA GLY A 238 -24.73 15.31 -4.05
C GLY A 238 -24.59 14.75 -5.46
N GLY A 239 -24.82 13.45 -5.60
CA GLY A 239 -24.84 12.76 -6.88
C GLY A 239 -23.62 11.86 -7.14
N PRO A 240 -23.49 11.32 -8.36
CA PRO A 240 -22.47 10.32 -8.67
C PRO A 240 -21.06 10.86 -8.55
N ILE A 241 -20.17 10.03 -8.00
CA ILE A 241 -18.75 10.31 -7.84
C ILE A 241 -18.02 9.82 -9.10
N ARG A 242 -17.10 10.63 -9.62
CA ARG A 242 -16.07 10.21 -10.59
C ARG A 242 -14.77 10.89 -10.24
N LEU A 243 -13.93 10.22 -9.45
CA LEU A 243 -12.69 10.79 -8.91
C LEU A 243 -11.49 9.98 -9.35
N THR A 244 -10.38 10.67 -9.58
CA THR A 244 -9.05 10.12 -9.72
C THR A 244 -8.20 10.60 -8.55
N VAL A 245 -7.58 9.64 -7.86
CA VAL A 245 -6.80 9.85 -6.65
C VAL A 245 -5.38 9.34 -6.87
N THR A 246 -4.39 10.17 -6.56
CA THR A 246 -2.97 9.81 -6.66
C THR A 246 -2.21 10.19 -5.39
N PRO A 247 -1.39 9.28 -4.82
CA PRO A 247 -0.50 9.64 -3.71
C PRO A 247 0.56 10.67 -4.15
N GLN A 248 0.64 11.78 -3.42
CA GLN A 248 1.55 12.89 -3.66
C GLN A 248 2.71 12.87 -2.68
N ASP A 249 3.87 13.35 -3.13
CA ASP A 249 5.00 13.56 -2.24
C ASP A 249 4.70 14.66 -1.22
N PRO A 250 5.22 14.57 0.02
CA PRO A 250 4.96 15.53 1.08
C PRO A 250 5.75 16.84 0.88
N THR A 251 5.47 17.53 -0.21
CA THR A 251 6.21 18.70 -0.68
C THR A 251 6.23 19.81 0.37
N ARG A 252 5.15 19.99 1.14
CA ARG A 252 5.09 20.95 2.26
C ARG A 252 6.12 20.62 3.34
N LEU A 253 6.24 19.35 3.74
CA LEU A 253 7.25 18.90 4.72
C LEU A 253 8.67 18.98 4.16
N LEU A 254 8.86 18.75 2.86
CA LEU A 254 10.19 18.76 2.26
C LEU A 254 10.69 20.17 1.93
N ARG A 255 9.81 21.10 1.55
CA ARG A 255 10.19 22.41 0.99
C ARG A 255 9.89 23.62 1.88
N ALA A 256 9.13 23.48 2.96
CA ALA A 256 8.90 24.61 3.85
C ALA A 256 10.24 25.17 4.41
N PRO A 257 10.35 26.48 4.71
CA PRO A 257 11.57 27.07 5.24
C PRO A 257 12.08 26.33 6.49
N VAL A 258 13.40 26.18 6.59
CA VAL A 258 14.08 25.54 7.74
C VAL A 258 14.86 26.54 8.60
N THR A 259 14.87 27.81 8.21
CA THR A 259 15.49 28.92 8.93
C THR A 259 14.81 29.10 10.28
N GLY A 260 15.58 29.30 11.34
CA GLY A 260 15.07 29.49 12.70
C GLY A 260 14.58 28.21 13.40
N LEU A 261 14.52 27.06 12.73
CA LEU A 261 14.13 25.81 13.38
C LEU A 261 15.24 25.29 14.30
N SER A 262 14.86 24.86 15.50
CA SER A 262 15.74 24.17 16.44
C SER A 262 16.12 22.78 15.95
N GLY A 263 17.17 22.18 16.55
CA GLY A 263 17.58 20.80 16.27
C GLY A 263 16.44 19.79 16.41
N ARG A 264 15.65 19.91 17.48
CA ARG A 264 14.47 19.08 17.74
C ARG A 264 13.36 19.27 16.71
N GLN A 265 13.07 20.50 16.31
CA GLN A 265 12.07 20.77 15.27
C GLN A 265 12.50 20.22 13.91
N LEU A 266 13.79 20.34 13.57
CA LEU A 266 14.34 19.74 12.35
C LEU A 266 14.29 18.22 12.38
N LEU A 267 14.56 17.61 13.53
CA LEU A 267 14.45 16.16 13.71
C LEU A 267 13.00 15.68 13.57
N ASP A 268 12.03 16.30 14.25
CA ASP A 268 10.60 15.96 14.10
C ASP A 268 10.16 16.05 12.64
N ARG A 269 10.55 17.14 11.96
CA ARG A 269 10.23 17.35 10.55
C ARG A 269 10.87 16.31 9.63
N ALA A 270 12.14 15.99 9.83
CA ALA A 270 12.83 14.95 9.08
C ALA A 270 12.16 13.58 9.27
N THR A 271 11.84 13.23 10.52
CA THR A 271 11.14 11.98 10.83
C THR A 271 9.75 11.92 10.19
N ARG A 272 8.95 12.99 10.28
CA ARG A 272 7.63 13.08 9.62
C ARG A 272 7.75 12.98 8.10
N ALA A 273 8.74 13.64 7.49
CA ALA A 273 8.95 13.57 6.05
C ALA A 273 9.29 12.15 5.60
N SER A 274 10.22 11.47 6.28
CA SER A 274 10.62 10.09 5.96
C SER A 274 9.48 9.09 6.14
N LEU A 275 8.75 9.16 7.26
CA LEU A 275 7.59 8.31 7.52
C LEU A 275 6.45 8.58 6.50
N THR A 276 6.23 9.84 6.14
CA THR A 276 5.22 10.18 5.12
C THR A 276 5.63 9.67 3.75
N LEU A 277 6.91 9.76 3.37
CA LEU A 277 7.43 9.18 2.13
C LEU A 277 7.27 7.66 2.09
N ALA A 278 7.55 6.97 3.19
CA ALA A 278 7.27 5.54 3.33
C ALA A 278 5.80 5.23 3.07
N ARG A 279 4.90 6.03 3.65
CA ARG A 279 3.46 5.86 3.46
C ARG A 279 3.04 6.10 2.01
N VAL A 280 3.55 7.15 1.37
CA VAL A 280 3.32 7.44 -0.05
C VAL A 280 3.81 6.29 -0.92
N ARG A 281 4.99 5.73 -0.64
CA ARG A 281 5.55 4.58 -1.35
C ARG A 281 4.65 3.35 -1.22
N GLN A 282 4.13 3.04 -0.02
CA GLN A 282 3.18 1.93 0.17
C GLN A 282 1.99 2.02 -0.80
N TYR A 283 1.32 3.19 -0.86
CA TYR A 283 0.17 3.36 -1.76
C TYR A 283 0.55 3.49 -3.25
N ARG A 284 1.76 3.95 -3.58
CA ARG A 284 2.29 3.89 -4.96
C ARG A 284 2.62 2.47 -5.43
N THR A 285 2.64 1.51 -4.50
CA THR A 285 3.02 0.12 -4.75
C THR A 285 1.87 -0.81 -4.39
N PHE A 286 0.64 -0.47 -4.77
CA PHE A 286 -0.58 -1.14 -4.27
C PHE A 286 -0.58 -2.66 -4.47
N LEU A 287 -0.21 -3.14 -5.65
CA LEU A 287 -0.03 -4.56 -5.97
C LEU A 287 1.44 -5.03 -5.81
N GLY A 288 2.30 -4.31 -5.08
CA GLY A 288 3.72 -4.65 -5.01
C GLY A 288 4.51 -4.34 -6.30
N ASN A 289 5.83 -4.24 -6.17
CA ASN A 289 6.78 -4.17 -7.29
C ASN A 289 7.90 -5.18 -6.99
N PRO A 290 8.16 -6.16 -7.87
CA PRO A 290 9.23 -7.15 -7.67
C PRO A 290 10.62 -6.52 -7.49
N ASP A 291 10.85 -5.31 -8.02
CA ASP A 291 12.01 -4.50 -7.69
C ASP A 291 11.64 -3.50 -6.57
N ALA A 292 12.09 -3.78 -5.35
CA ALA A 292 11.85 -2.90 -4.20
C ALA A 292 12.42 -1.48 -4.40
N THR A 293 13.43 -1.30 -5.24
CA THR A 293 14.00 0.02 -5.57
C THR A 293 13.44 0.59 -6.86
N GLY A 294 12.61 -0.17 -7.57
CA GLY A 294 12.01 0.19 -8.84
C GLY A 294 10.96 1.30 -8.70
N LYS A 295 10.78 2.06 -9.77
CA LYS A 295 9.77 3.13 -9.77
C LYS A 295 8.38 2.50 -9.74
N SER A 296 7.52 3.02 -8.88
CA SER A 296 6.14 2.55 -8.76
C SER A 296 5.18 3.73 -8.75
N ARG A 297 4.06 3.59 -9.46
CA ARG A 297 2.97 4.58 -9.46
C ARG A 297 1.63 3.85 -9.46
N THR A 298 0.74 4.27 -8.57
CA THR A 298 -0.67 3.84 -8.56
C THR A 298 -1.57 5.04 -8.79
N THR A 299 -2.58 4.86 -9.63
CA THR A 299 -3.73 5.76 -9.77
C THR A 299 -4.98 5.02 -9.35
N TYR A 300 -5.83 5.65 -8.53
CA TYR A 300 -7.08 5.07 -8.08
C TYR A 300 -8.24 5.83 -8.71
N ALA A 301 -9.08 5.14 -9.49
CA ALA A 301 -10.26 5.69 -10.12
C ALA A 301 -11.50 5.22 -9.36
N PHE A 302 -12.20 6.14 -8.71
CA PHE A 302 -13.44 5.89 -7.99
C PHE A 302 -14.62 6.33 -8.82
N ARG A 303 -15.62 5.47 -8.99
CA ARG A 303 -16.84 5.78 -9.72
C ARG A 303 -18.08 5.23 -9.02
N THR A 304 -19.14 6.00 -8.93
CA THR A 304 -20.45 5.47 -8.55
C THR A 304 -21.00 4.61 -9.70
N ALA A 305 -21.51 3.43 -9.37
CA ALA A 305 -22.09 2.50 -10.33
C ALA A 305 -23.24 1.71 -9.70
N ALA A 306 -24.18 1.24 -10.53
CA ALA A 306 -25.21 0.32 -10.09
C ALA A 306 -24.59 -1.05 -9.76
N ARG A 307 -24.95 -1.61 -8.61
CA ARG A 307 -24.57 -2.97 -8.24
C ARG A 307 -25.32 -3.93 -9.17
N PRO A 308 -24.65 -4.88 -9.86
CA PRO A 308 -25.34 -5.92 -10.61
C PRO A 308 -26.28 -6.67 -9.68
N ALA A 309 -27.51 -6.95 -10.11
CA ALA A 309 -28.37 -7.87 -9.40
C ALA A 309 -27.65 -9.22 -9.28
N PRO A 310 -27.73 -9.91 -8.12
CA PRO A 310 -27.26 -11.28 -8.04
C PRO A 310 -27.96 -12.09 -9.15
N PRO A 311 -27.27 -13.03 -9.81
CA PRO A 311 -27.94 -13.92 -10.74
C PRO A 311 -29.13 -14.56 -10.01
N PRO A 312 -30.28 -14.77 -10.69
CA PRO A 312 -31.40 -15.47 -10.08
C PRO A 312 -30.87 -16.77 -9.50
N ALA A 313 -31.26 -17.08 -8.26
CA ALA A 313 -30.88 -18.34 -7.64
C ALA A 313 -31.24 -19.44 -8.62
N VAL A 314 -30.25 -20.16 -9.13
CA VAL A 314 -30.50 -21.39 -9.86
C VAL A 314 -31.09 -22.28 -8.79
N ILE A 315 -32.42 -22.44 -8.81
CA ILE A 315 -33.07 -23.51 -8.09
C ILE A 315 -32.52 -24.74 -8.79
N GLU A 316 -31.45 -25.31 -8.24
CA GLU A 316 -31.13 -26.69 -8.53
C GLU A 316 -32.39 -27.46 -8.13
N HIS A 317 -33.18 -27.83 -9.12
CA HIS A 317 -34.01 -29.00 -9.02
C HIS A 317 -33.03 -30.14 -8.76
N HIS A 318 -32.69 -30.34 -7.49
CA HIS A 318 -32.35 -31.65 -6.98
C HIS A 318 -33.56 -32.50 -7.34
N GLU A 319 -33.48 -33.11 -8.52
CA GLU A 319 -34.27 -34.27 -8.87
C GLU A 319 -34.08 -35.19 -7.67
N ARG A 320 -35.09 -35.23 -6.79
CA ARG A 320 -35.16 -36.17 -5.67
C ARG A 320 -35.20 -37.54 -6.32
N ARG A 321 -34.02 -38.06 -6.68
CA ARG A 321 -33.83 -39.45 -7.05
C ARG A 321 -34.15 -40.19 -5.77
N SER A 322 -35.40 -40.63 -5.67
CA SER A 322 -35.93 -41.11 -4.41
C SER A 322 -35.05 -42.28 -3.95
N PRO A 323 -34.72 -42.36 -2.66
CA PRO A 323 -33.81 -43.39 -2.13
C PRO A 323 -34.30 -44.81 -2.45
N THR A 324 -35.58 -44.98 -2.82
CA THR A 324 -36.13 -46.26 -3.28
C THR A 324 -35.53 -46.74 -4.61
N VAL A 325 -35.16 -45.85 -5.53
CA VAL A 325 -34.58 -46.24 -6.83
C VAL A 325 -33.15 -46.74 -6.64
N THR A 326 -32.38 -46.09 -5.77
CA THR A 326 -31.02 -46.52 -5.43
C THR A 326 -31.03 -47.82 -4.64
N LEU A 327 -31.97 -48.00 -3.71
CA LEU A 327 -32.16 -49.26 -2.97
C LEU A 327 -32.61 -50.41 -3.89
N ALA A 328 -33.51 -50.16 -4.83
CA ALA A 328 -33.95 -51.16 -5.80
C ALA A 328 -32.79 -51.59 -6.73
N ALA A 329 -31.95 -50.65 -7.18
CA ALA A 329 -30.78 -50.96 -7.99
C ALA A 329 -29.75 -51.80 -7.22
N VAL A 330 -29.47 -51.46 -5.96
CA VAL A 330 -28.55 -52.25 -5.11
C VAL A 330 -29.12 -53.64 -4.80
N ALA A 331 -30.40 -53.74 -4.48
CA ALA A 331 -31.07 -55.02 -4.24
C ALA A 331 -31.08 -55.91 -5.48
N GLY A 332 -31.32 -55.34 -6.66
CA GLY A 332 -31.26 -56.07 -7.93
C GLY A 332 -29.87 -56.64 -8.24
N VAL A 333 -28.81 -55.87 -7.98
CA VAL A 333 -27.42 -56.33 -8.16
C VAL A 333 -27.08 -57.45 -7.17
N LEU A 334 -27.50 -57.32 -5.91
CA LEU A 334 -27.26 -58.35 -4.89
C LEU A 334 -28.00 -59.66 -5.20
N LEU A 335 -29.24 -59.59 -5.69
CA LEU A 335 -30.00 -60.77 -6.12
C LEU A 335 -29.36 -61.45 -7.34
N ALA A 336 -28.86 -60.67 -8.30
CA ALA A 336 -28.15 -61.21 -9.46
C ALA A 336 -26.86 -61.95 -9.06
N LEU A 337 -26.09 -61.37 -8.13
CA LEU A 337 -24.87 -62.00 -7.61
C LEU A 337 -25.17 -63.28 -6.80
N ALA A 338 -26.23 -63.28 -5.99
CA ALA A 338 -26.66 -64.46 -5.25
C ALA A 338 -27.16 -65.59 -6.18
N GLY A 339 -27.91 -65.24 -7.22
CA GLY A 339 -28.35 -66.19 -8.24
C GLY A 339 -27.20 -66.81 -9.03
N ALA A 340 -26.21 -65.99 -9.40
CA ALA A 340 -25.00 -66.47 -10.08
C ALA A 340 -24.18 -67.42 -9.18
N ALA A 341 -24.04 -67.11 -7.90
CA ALA A 341 -23.32 -67.97 -6.94
C ALA A 341 -24.03 -69.32 -6.72
N PHE A 342 -25.37 -69.34 -6.67
CA PHE A 342 -26.15 -70.58 -6.53
C PHE A 342 -26.13 -71.45 -7.79
N ALA A 343 -26.13 -70.84 -8.98
CA ALA A 343 -25.97 -71.58 -10.23
C ALA A 343 -24.57 -72.22 -10.33
N TRP A 344 -23.54 -71.52 -9.84
CA TRP A 344 -22.17 -72.02 -9.83
C TRP A 344 -21.95 -73.19 -8.87
N SER A 345 -22.68 -73.26 -7.75
CA SER A 345 -22.57 -74.37 -6.79
C SER A 345 -23.29 -75.67 -7.21
N ARG A 346 -24.00 -75.64 -8.34
CA ARG A 346 -24.72 -76.81 -8.91
C ARG A 346 -24.12 -77.33 -10.22
N SER A 347 -23.02 -76.76 -10.70
CA SER A 347 -22.15 -77.35 -11.74
C SER A 347 -20.95 -78.02 -11.09
#